data_AF-A0A519XJP4-F1
#
_entry.id   AF-A0A519XJP4-F1
#
_cell.length_a   1.000
_cell.length_b   1.000
_cell.length_c   1.000
_cell.angle_alpha   90.00
_cell.angle_beta   90.00
_cell.angle_gamma   90.00
#
_symmetry.space_group_name_H-M   'P 1'
#
loop_
_entity.id
_entity.type
_entity.pdbx_description
1 polymer ?
#
loop_
_entity_poly.entity_id
_entity_poly.type
_entity_poly.pdbx_seq_one_letter_code
_entity_poly.pdbx_strand_id
1 'polypeptide(L)'
;DILTMYLNTVSFGNNTYGIKTAARIYFNKETNQLNVPQSALLVGMLKATTSYNPIKYPEKALDRRNVVLSQMSKYEYLTKEEFTKFKMAPIGLESGSEDESSDGDSYLRAAVDKYLEKWCEENNYDLYEDGLKIYTTIDSKLQGYAEDAVKDQMRILQRRFYSVWGNEDPWEDSERKKVDYPDRAKKSLPIYALLQKKFPNQPDSVEAYFDKKKKMKIFTYKGDRDTLFSTMDSIRYYGKILNTGMMTLEPKSGKIKVWVGGIDHKFFKYDHVNQAKRQAGSTFKPFAYLAALESGMSPCDKFTDKPVRIAYQDKGETKYWEPKNADWNYSYQEMSLRWAMGRSVNTVTAQVTEKVGWDNVV
;
A
#
# COMPACT_ATOMS: atom_id res chain seq x y z
N ASP A 1 -8.44 25.55 32.83
CA ASP A 1 -8.51 24.08 32.86
C ASP A 1 -9.46 23.50 31.82
N ILE A 2 -10.78 23.76 31.87
CA ILE A 2 -11.75 23.21 30.90
C ILE A 2 -11.40 23.57 29.44
N LEU A 3 -11.08 24.84 29.16
CA LEU A 3 -10.70 25.27 27.82
C LEU A 3 -9.41 24.58 27.32
N THR A 4 -8.45 24.35 28.22
CA THR A 4 -7.19 23.66 27.92
C THR A 4 -7.45 22.20 27.55
N MET A 5 -8.30 21.50 28.31
CA MET A 5 -8.70 20.12 27.99
C MET A 5 -9.43 20.07 26.65
N TYR A 6 -10.42 20.95 26.46
CA TYR A 6 -11.21 21.01 25.23
C TYR A 6 -10.35 21.30 23.99
N LEU A 7 -9.47 22.30 24.06
CA LEU A 7 -8.60 22.66 22.92
C LEU A 7 -7.54 21.60 22.62
N ASN A 8 -7.24 20.69 23.54
CA ASN A 8 -6.31 19.59 23.29
C ASN A 8 -6.99 18.36 22.66
N THR A 9 -8.31 18.19 22.83
CA THR A 9 -9.03 16.99 22.37
C THR A 9 -9.97 17.25 21.20
N VAL A 10 -10.45 18.49 21.00
CA VAL A 10 -11.43 18.78 19.95
C VAL A 10 -10.85 18.59 18.55
N SER A 11 -11.67 18.06 17.65
CA SER A 11 -11.34 17.95 16.22
C SER A 11 -11.30 19.33 15.55
N PHE A 12 -10.33 19.53 14.67
CA PHE A 12 -10.24 20.65 13.73
C PHE A 12 -10.49 20.19 12.27
N GLY A 13 -10.97 18.95 12.06
CA GLY A 13 -11.16 18.34 10.73
C GLY A 13 -9.87 17.75 10.16
N ASN A 14 -9.95 17.03 9.03
CA ASN A 14 -8.80 16.37 8.38
C ASN A 14 -7.95 15.52 9.36
N ASN A 15 -8.58 14.68 10.19
CA ASN A 15 -7.92 13.88 11.25
C ASN A 15 -7.02 14.68 12.20
N THR A 16 -7.27 15.96 12.35
CA THR A 16 -6.51 16.84 13.25
C THR A 16 -7.25 16.98 14.57
N TYR A 17 -6.65 16.52 15.66
CA TYR A 17 -7.16 16.67 17.02
C TYR A 17 -6.21 17.55 17.83
N GLY A 18 -6.78 18.54 18.52
CA GLY A 18 -6.04 19.49 19.32
C GLY A 18 -5.50 20.70 18.54
N ILE A 19 -5.50 21.85 19.20
CA ILE A 19 -5.14 23.15 18.62
C ILE A 19 -3.67 23.22 18.21
N LYS A 20 -2.79 22.48 18.90
CA LYS A 20 -1.37 22.39 18.54
C LYS A 20 -1.15 21.69 17.21
N THR A 21 -1.80 20.55 17.01
CA THR A 21 -1.78 19.81 15.75
C THR A 21 -2.35 20.67 14.62
N ALA A 22 -3.46 21.37 14.89
CA ALA A 22 -4.08 22.27 13.93
C ALA A 22 -3.19 23.45 13.52
N ALA A 23 -2.48 24.06 14.46
CA ALA A 23 -1.53 25.14 14.18
C ALA A 23 -0.42 24.68 13.20
N ARG A 24 0.10 23.45 13.39
CA ARG A 24 1.10 22.86 12.51
C ARG A 24 0.53 22.52 11.13
N ILE A 25 -0.62 21.86 11.07
CA ILE A 25 -1.21 21.40 9.79
C ILE A 25 -1.63 22.58 8.90
N TYR A 26 -2.29 23.60 9.47
CA TYR A 26 -2.82 24.71 8.67
C TYR A 26 -1.82 25.84 8.40
N PHE A 27 -0.81 26.00 9.27
CA PHE A 27 0.08 27.18 9.25
C PHE A 27 1.56 26.88 9.48
N ASN A 28 1.96 25.62 9.66
CA ASN A 28 3.32 25.21 9.98
C ASN A 28 3.93 25.95 11.18
N LYS A 29 3.11 26.21 12.20
CA LYS A 29 3.47 27.05 13.35
C LYS A 29 3.16 26.34 14.65
N GLU A 30 3.96 26.64 15.66
CA GLU A 30 3.58 26.36 17.04
C GLU A 30 2.45 27.30 17.48
N THR A 31 1.66 26.90 18.49
CA THR A 31 0.49 27.66 18.94
C THR A 31 0.82 29.10 19.39
N ASN A 32 2.03 29.33 19.90
CA ASN A 32 2.52 30.64 20.32
C ASN A 32 3.02 31.52 19.15
N GLN A 33 3.14 30.96 17.95
CA GLN A 33 3.57 31.67 16.74
C GLN A 33 2.38 32.11 15.86
N LEU A 34 1.17 31.67 16.20
CA LEU A 34 -0.05 32.04 15.47
C LEU A 34 -0.35 33.52 15.64
N ASN A 35 -0.61 34.20 14.52
CA ASN A 35 -1.15 35.56 14.57
C ASN A 35 -2.66 35.54 14.87
N VAL A 36 -3.22 36.73 15.10
CA VAL A 36 -4.65 36.87 15.45
C VAL A 36 -5.59 36.33 14.36
N PRO A 37 -5.44 36.69 13.06
CA PRO A 37 -6.25 36.08 12.00
C PRO A 37 -6.21 34.55 11.94
N GLN A 38 -5.03 33.96 12.12
CA GLN A 38 -4.84 32.51 12.12
C GLN A 38 -5.52 31.85 13.32
N SER A 39 -5.38 32.45 14.51
CA SER A 39 -6.07 32.00 15.72
C SER A 39 -7.59 32.09 15.59
N ALA A 40 -8.09 33.19 15.02
CA ALA A 40 -9.51 33.40 14.77
C ALA A 40 -10.08 32.38 13.77
N LEU A 41 -9.27 31.93 12.80
CA LEU A 41 -9.67 30.87 11.86
C LEU A 41 -9.87 29.55 12.60
N LEU A 42 -8.87 29.10 13.36
CA LEU A 42 -8.93 27.84 14.10
C LEU A 42 -10.12 27.81 15.06
N VAL A 43 -10.32 28.88 15.83
CA VAL A 43 -11.47 29.00 16.74
C VAL A 43 -12.80 29.02 15.97
N GLY A 44 -12.84 29.69 14.81
CA GLY A 44 -14.03 29.77 13.97
C GLY A 44 -14.48 28.41 13.44
N MET A 45 -13.52 27.54 13.11
CA MET A 45 -13.75 26.20 12.59
C MET A 45 -14.46 25.27 13.57
N LEU A 46 -14.27 25.47 14.88
CA LEU A 46 -14.85 24.62 15.93
C LEU A 46 -16.38 24.55 15.90
N LYS A 47 -17.05 25.53 15.26
CA LYS A 47 -18.51 25.47 15.05
C LYS A 47 -18.92 24.36 14.08
N ALA A 48 -18.13 24.13 13.03
CA ALA A 48 -18.38 23.12 12.00
C ALA A 48 -17.10 22.86 11.21
N THR A 49 -16.29 21.90 11.68
CA THR A 49 -14.93 21.63 11.19
C THR A 49 -14.87 21.27 9.72
N THR A 50 -15.92 20.61 9.19
CA THR A 50 -16.03 20.27 7.76
C THR A 50 -16.48 21.46 6.91
N SER A 51 -17.51 22.19 7.34
CA SER A 51 -18.12 23.28 6.55
C SER A 51 -17.27 24.54 6.48
N TYR A 52 -16.45 24.78 7.51
CA TYR A 52 -15.52 25.91 7.58
C TYR A 52 -14.07 25.48 7.37
N ASN A 53 -13.83 24.32 6.76
CA ASN A 53 -12.50 23.85 6.44
C ASN A 53 -11.83 24.77 5.39
N PRO A 54 -10.68 25.40 5.68
CA PRO A 54 -10.07 26.39 4.80
C PRO A 54 -9.43 25.77 3.54
N ILE A 55 -9.15 24.47 3.53
CA ILE A 55 -8.64 23.74 2.37
C ILE A 55 -9.78 23.42 1.39
N LYS A 56 -10.92 22.93 1.91
CA LYS A 56 -12.07 22.53 1.08
C LYS A 56 -12.97 23.70 0.69
N TYR A 57 -13.18 24.66 1.60
CA TYR A 57 -14.13 25.77 1.46
C TYR A 57 -13.53 27.10 1.96
N PRO A 58 -12.51 27.65 1.27
CA PRO A 58 -11.76 28.82 1.73
C PRO A 58 -12.65 30.05 1.95
N GLU A 59 -13.61 30.33 1.07
CA GLU A 59 -14.50 31.49 1.21
C GLU A 59 -15.34 31.42 2.50
N LYS A 60 -15.95 30.26 2.78
CA LYS A 60 -16.74 30.04 4.01
C LYS A 60 -15.87 30.14 5.27
N ALA A 61 -14.63 29.65 5.19
CA ALA A 61 -13.68 29.73 6.29
C ALA A 61 -13.27 31.18 6.57
N LEU A 62 -13.06 31.99 5.52
CA LEU A 62 -12.75 33.42 5.62
C LEU A 62 -13.89 34.19 6.29
N ASP A 63 -15.13 33.96 5.85
CA ASP A 63 -16.31 34.58 6.45
C ASP A 63 -16.43 34.21 7.93
N ARG A 64 -16.21 32.94 8.25
CA ARG A 64 -16.30 32.46 9.64
C ARG A 64 -15.20 33.06 10.52
N ARG A 65 -13.97 33.17 10.02
CA ARG A 65 -12.88 33.87 10.70
C ARG A 65 -13.26 35.33 10.97
N ASN A 66 -13.85 36.01 10.00
CA ASN A 66 -14.25 37.41 10.14
C ASN A 66 -15.37 37.60 11.18
N VAL A 67 -16.25 36.61 11.36
CA VAL A 67 -17.22 36.59 12.48
C VAL A 67 -16.50 36.49 13.83
N VAL A 68 -15.45 35.69 13.96
CA VAL A 68 -14.67 35.63 15.22
C VAL A 68 -13.96 36.95 15.50
N LEU A 69 -13.32 37.53 14.47
CA LEU A 69 -12.66 38.84 14.58
C LEU A 69 -13.65 39.95 14.98
N SER A 70 -14.89 39.92 14.49
CA SER A 70 -15.89 40.93 14.86
C SER A 70 -16.35 40.77 16.31
N GLN A 71 -16.43 39.54 16.83
CA GLN A 71 -16.66 39.30 18.26
C GLN A 71 -15.49 39.81 19.10
N MET A 72 -14.25 39.55 18.68
CA MET A 72 -13.07 40.04 19.41
C MET A 72 -13.04 41.58 19.47
N SER A 73 -13.41 42.27 18.40
CA SER A 73 -13.51 43.73 18.42
C SER A 73 -14.68 44.23 19.28
N LYS A 74 -15.83 43.54 19.26
CA LYS A 74 -16.98 43.87 20.11
C LYS A 74 -16.65 43.79 21.61
N TYR A 75 -15.83 42.82 22.01
CA TYR A 75 -15.39 42.63 23.39
C TYR A 75 -14.04 43.29 23.69
N GLU A 76 -13.61 44.25 22.87
CA GLU A 76 -12.44 45.11 23.11
C GLU A 76 -11.08 44.36 23.17
N TYR A 77 -11.02 43.12 22.65
CA TYR A 77 -9.75 42.40 22.45
C TYR A 77 -8.99 42.88 21.20
N LEU A 78 -9.65 43.64 20.32
CA LEU A 78 -9.09 44.24 19.11
C LEU A 78 -9.60 45.65 18.89
N THR A 79 -8.74 46.55 18.45
CA THR A 79 -9.16 47.89 18.02
C THR A 79 -9.96 47.82 16.71
N LYS A 80 -10.73 48.87 16.39
CA LYS A 80 -11.50 48.91 15.14
C LYS A 80 -10.58 48.95 13.91
N GLU A 81 -9.42 49.58 14.06
CA GLU A 81 -8.36 49.64 13.06
C GLU A 81 -7.76 48.25 12.81
N GLU A 82 -7.43 47.52 13.88
CA GLU A 82 -6.93 46.14 13.79
C GLU A 82 -7.96 45.20 13.18
N PHE A 83 -9.23 45.31 13.57
CA PHE A 83 -10.31 44.53 12.97
C PHE A 83 -10.41 44.76 11.46
N THR A 84 -10.39 46.01 11.01
CA THR A 84 -10.48 46.35 9.59
C THR A 84 -9.27 45.81 8.81
N LYS A 85 -8.07 45.92 9.39
CA LYS A 85 -6.83 45.37 8.84
C LYS A 85 -6.89 43.83 8.73
N PHE A 86 -7.25 43.14 9.81
CA PHE A 86 -7.30 41.68 9.86
C PHE A 86 -8.41 41.08 8.99
N LYS A 87 -9.53 41.77 8.84
CA LYS A 87 -10.61 41.37 7.93
C LYS A 87 -10.14 41.29 6.48
N MET A 88 -9.27 42.22 6.05
CA MET A 88 -8.71 42.26 4.69
C MET A 88 -7.54 41.29 4.48
N ALA A 89 -6.96 40.74 5.54
CA ALA A 89 -5.86 39.80 5.42
C ALA A 89 -6.32 38.48 4.75
N PRO A 90 -5.54 37.89 3.84
CA PRO A 90 -5.83 36.57 3.30
C PRO A 90 -5.77 35.50 4.40
N ILE A 91 -6.28 34.30 4.15
CA ILE A 91 -6.22 33.19 5.12
C ILE A 91 -4.76 32.85 5.45
N GLY A 92 -3.85 32.98 4.47
CA GLY A 92 -2.42 32.74 4.66
C GLY A 92 -2.16 31.31 5.11
N LEU A 93 -2.78 30.34 4.43
CA LEU A 93 -2.43 28.93 4.60
C LEU A 93 -0.99 28.76 4.16
N GLU A 94 -0.12 28.62 5.15
CA GLU A 94 1.22 28.08 4.98
C GLU A 94 1.07 26.63 5.42
N SER A 95 0.34 25.82 4.64
CA SER A 95 0.36 24.38 4.85
C SER A 95 1.83 24.02 4.85
N GLY A 96 2.33 23.56 6.00
CA GLY A 96 3.71 23.09 6.06
C GLY A 96 3.87 22.13 4.90
N SER A 97 4.91 22.33 4.11
CA SER A 97 5.41 21.27 3.25
C SER A 97 6.04 20.18 4.13
N GLU A 98 5.29 19.68 5.13
CA GLU A 98 5.18 18.25 5.29
C GLU A 98 4.35 17.85 4.08
N ASP A 99 5.06 17.57 2.98
CA ASP A 99 4.52 17.02 1.77
C ASP A 99 3.28 16.17 2.08
N GLU A 100 2.13 16.50 1.46
CA GLU A 100 1.00 15.55 1.30
C GLU A 100 1.47 14.21 0.66
N SER A 101 2.75 14.11 0.29
CA SER A 101 3.45 12.93 -0.21
C SER A 101 4.45 12.25 0.73
N SER A 102 4.72 12.67 1.98
CA SER A 102 5.70 11.91 2.81
C SER A 102 5.50 11.78 4.32
N ASP A 103 4.57 12.49 4.98
CA ASP A 103 4.49 12.39 6.45
C ASP A 103 3.16 11.79 6.92
N GLY A 104 3.18 10.51 7.31
CA GLY A 104 1.98 9.83 7.82
C GLY A 104 1.94 8.36 7.50
N ASP A 105 2.13 8.04 6.22
CA ASP A 105 1.58 6.83 5.63
C ASP A 105 2.72 6.05 4.98
N SER A 106 3.20 5.02 5.68
CA SER A 106 4.11 4.02 5.13
C SER A 106 3.45 2.66 5.18
N TYR A 107 3.94 1.71 4.37
CA TYR A 107 3.50 0.32 4.48
C TYR A 107 3.64 -0.20 5.91
N LEU A 108 4.71 0.19 6.62
CA LEU A 108 4.92 -0.16 8.01
C LEU A 108 3.83 0.40 8.92
N ARG A 109 3.51 1.70 8.81
CA ARG A 109 2.48 2.31 9.67
C ARG A 109 1.12 1.69 9.42
N ALA A 110 0.72 1.51 8.16
CA ALA A 110 -0.53 0.83 7.82
C ALA A 110 -0.57 -0.64 8.35
N ALA A 111 0.57 -1.35 8.30
CA ALA A 111 0.67 -2.69 8.85
C ALA A 111 0.59 -2.71 10.38
N VAL A 112 1.20 -1.72 11.06
CA VAL A 112 1.16 -1.56 12.52
C VAL A 112 -0.24 -1.18 12.98
N ASP A 113 -0.88 -0.21 12.32
CA ASP A 113 -2.25 0.23 12.62
C ASP A 113 -3.19 -0.98 12.59
N LYS A 114 -3.18 -1.72 11.48
CA LYS A 114 -4.00 -2.92 11.32
C LYS A 114 -3.67 -4.02 12.34
N TYR A 115 -2.40 -4.16 12.71
CA TYR A 115 -2.00 -5.13 13.73
C TYR A 115 -2.52 -4.74 15.13
N LEU A 116 -2.54 -3.44 15.43
CA LEU A 116 -2.96 -2.92 16.72
C LEU A 116 -4.47 -2.74 16.86
N GLU A 117 -5.24 -2.65 15.77
CA GLU A 117 -6.71 -2.54 15.80
C GLU A 117 -7.34 -3.49 16.83
N LYS A 118 -7.05 -4.79 16.73
CA LYS A 118 -7.59 -5.80 17.64
C LYS A 118 -7.12 -5.60 19.09
N TRP A 119 -5.84 -5.27 19.29
CA TRP A 119 -5.30 -5.05 20.63
C TRP A 119 -5.90 -3.81 21.28
N CYS A 120 -6.08 -2.74 20.52
CA CYS A 120 -6.72 -1.50 20.93
C CYS A 120 -8.19 -1.74 21.34
N GLU A 121 -8.95 -2.50 20.54
CA GLU A 121 -10.32 -2.91 20.88
C GLU A 121 -10.37 -3.72 22.19
N GLU A 122 -9.49 -4.71 22.36
CA GLU A 122 -9.45 -5.57 23.54
C GLU A 122 -9.02 -4.84 24.82
N ASN A 123 -8.21 -3.78 24.68
CA ASN A 123 -7.65 -3.02 25.81
C ASN A 123 -8.33 -1.66 26.01
N ASN A 124 -9.38 -1.36 25.24
CA ASN A 124 -10.13 -0.10 25.30
C ASN A 124 -9.24 1.14 25.14
N TYR A 125 -8.37 1.10 24.13
CA TYR A 125 -7.56 2.23 23.68
C TYR A 125 -7.99 2.68 22.28
N ASP A 126 -8.03 3.98 22.04
CA ASP A 126 -8.11 4.57 20.71
C ASP A 126 -6.70 4.85 20.18
N LEU A 127 -6.34 4.18 19.09
CA LEU A 127 -5.01 4.29 18.46
C LEU A 127 -4.65 5.73 18.07
N TYR A 128 -5.65 6.54 17.72
CA TYR A 128 -5.47 7.88 17.18
C TYR A 128 -5.71 8.98 18.22
N GLU A 129 -6.56 8.73 19.23
CA GLU A 129 -6.95 9.75 20.22
C GLU A 129 -6.15 9.67 21.52
N ASP A 130 -5.66 8.48 21.93
CA ASP A 130 -5.06 8.29 23.26
C ASP A 130 -3.56 8.64 23.33
N GLY A 131 -2.95 9.06 22.21
CA GLY A 131 -1.56 9.52 22.19
C GLY A 131 -0.53 8.42 22.50
N LEU A 132 -0.84 7.17 22.12
CA LEU A 132 0.03 6.02 22.31
C LEU A 132 1.40 6.21 21.64
N LYS A 133 2.46 5.72 22.28
CA LYS A 133 3.81 5.69 21.72
C LYS A 133 4.19 4.26 21.34
N ILE A 134 4.22 3.99 20.05
CA ILE A 134 4.51 2.65 19.51
C ILE A 134 5.98 2.57 19.10
N TYR A 135 6.72 1.68 19.74
CA TYR A 135 8.11 1.39 19.42
C TYR A 135 8.17 0.08 18.63
N THR A 136 8.59 0.16 17.36
CA THR A 136 8.69 -1.02 16.49
C THR A 136 10.09 -1.64 16.56
N THR A 137 10.24 -2.84 16.00
CA THR A 137 11.53 -3.54 15.92
C THR A 137 12.36 -3.16 14.70
N ILE A 138 11.83 -2.26 13.86
CA ILE A 138 12.42 -1.83 12.59
C ILE A 138 13.73 -1.11 12.85
N ASP A 139 14.74 -1.47 12.07
CA ASP A 139 16.00 -0.75 12.05
C ASP A 139 15.94 0.29 10.91
N SER A 140 15.97 1.57 11.27
CA SER A 140 15.81 2.66 10.30
C SER A 140 16.91 2.70 9.25
N LYS A 141 18.14 2.26 9.58
CA LYS A 141 19.25 2.20 8.63
C LYS A 141 19.04 1.06 7.64
N LEU A 142 18.68 -0.12 8.13
CA LEU A 142 18.39 -1.28 7.26
C LEU A 142 17.14 -1.03 6.39
N GLN A 143 16.13 -0.36 6.94
CA GLN A 143 14.93 0.03 6.19
C GLN A 143 15.30 0.89 4.98
N GLY A 144 16.11 1.94 5.18
CA GLY A 144 16.56 2.80 4.09
C GLY A 144 17.32 2.03 3.00
N TYR A 145 18.25 1.15 3.38
CA TYR A 145 18.96 0.30 2.40
C TYR A 145 18.03 -0.63 1.63
N ALA A 146 17.01 -1.18 2.28
CA ALA A 146 16.05 -2.07 1.63
C ALA A 146 15.15 -1.32 0.66
N GLU A 147 14.67 -0.13 1.02
CA GLU A 147 13.88 0.74 0.14
C GLU A 147 14.67 1.13 -1.11
N ASP A 148 15.94 1.51 -0.95
CA ASP A 148 16.84 1.83 -2.06
C ASP A 148 17.07 0.61 -2.96
N ALA A 149 17.37 -0.56 -2.37
CA ALA A 149 17.59 -1.79 -3.12
C ALA A 149 16.35 -2.21 -3.91
N VAL A 150 15.17 -2.14 -3.31
CA VAL A 150 13.89 -2.42 -3.97
C VAL A 150 13.66 -1.43 -5.11
N LYS A 151 13.83 -0.13 -4.86
CA LYS A 151 13.63 0.92 -5.86
C LYS A 151 14.54 0.73 -7.08
N ASP A 152 15.83 0.45 -6.85
CA ASP A 152 16.80 0.25 -7.91
C ASP A 152 16.51 -1.00 -8.73
N GLN A 153 16.27 -2.13 -8.06
CA GLN A 153 16.01 -3.38 -8.75
C GLN A 153 14.69 -3.33 -9.53
N MET A 154 13.64 -2.76 -8.94
CA MET A 154 12.33 -2.64 -9.60
C MET A 154 12.37 -1.72 -10.80
N ARG A 155 13.17 -0.64 -10.77
CA ARG A 155 13.43 0.21 -11.95
C ARG A 155 14.06 -0.59 -13.10
N ILE A 156 15.04 -1.46 -12.81
CA ILE A 156 15.68 -2.31 -13.81
C ILE A 156 14.68 -3.33 -14.39
N LEU A 157 13.92 -4.00 -13.53
CA LEU A 157 12.92 -4.98 -13.94
C LEU A 157 11.80 -4.34 -14.76
N GLN A 158 11.31 -3.17 -14.36
CA GLN A 158 10.29 -2.45 -15.11
C GLN A 158 10.78 -2.07 -16.51
N ARG A 159 12.03 -1.62 -16.64
CA ARG A 159 12.62 -1.31 -17.95
C ARG A 159 12.70 -2.56 -18.84
N ARG A 160 13.11 -3.70 -18.28
CA ARG A 160 13.13 -4.99 -19.01
C ARG A 160 11.73 -5.39 -19.44
N PHE A 161 10.76 -5.27 -18.53
CA PHE A 161 9.37 -5.56 -18.81
C PHE A 161 8.83 -4.75 -19.99
N TYR A 162 9.03 -3.42 -19.98
CA TYR A 162 8.64 -2.57 -21.11
C TYR A 162 9.43 -2.85 -22.39
N SER A 163 10.70 -3.28 -22.28
CA SER A 163 11.48 -3.67 -23.47
C SER A 163 10.96 -4.94 -24.12
N VAL A 164 10.42 -5.88 -23.34
CA VAL A 164 9.86 -7.14 -23.85
C VAL A 164 8.49 -6.93 -24.48
N TRP A 165 7.61 -6.21 -23.78
CA TRP A 165 6.21 -6.06 -24.20
C TRP A 165 5.98 -4.85 -25.11
N GLY A 166 6.84 -3.83 -25.06
CA GLY A 166 6.68 -2.60 -25.85
C GLY A 166 5.30 -1.97 -25.64
N ASN A 167 4.55 -1.87 -26.73
CA ASN A 167 3.18 -1.34 -26.74
C ASN A 167 2.10 -2.42 -26.56
N GLU A 168 2.47 -3.70 -26.50
CA GLU A 168 1.52 -4.79 -26.31
C GLU A 168 1.00 -4.86 -24.87
N ASP A 169 -0.18 -5.45 -24.75
CA ASP A 169 -0.80 -5.74 -23.45
C ASP A 169 -0.33 -7.12 -22.96
N PRO A 170 0.23 -7.21 -21.73
CA PRO A 170 0.94 -8.38 -21.22
C PRO A 170 0.02 -9.44 -20.62
N TRP A 171 -1.31 -9.23 -20.64
CA TRP A 171 -2.25 -10.03 -19.88
C TRP A 171 -2.75 -11.20 -20.72
N GLU A 172 -2.35 -12.40 -20.32
CA GLU A 172 -2.75 -13.67 -20.92
C GLU A 172 -3.25 -14.63 -19.83
N ASP A 173 -4.09 -15.60 -20.21
CA ASP A 173 -4.47 -16.71 -19.34
C ASP A 173 -3.40 -17.83 -19.33
N SER A 174 -3.67 -18.91 -18.61
CA SER A 174 -2.77 -20.07 -18.53
C SER A 174 -2.57 -20.79 -19.88
N GLU A 175 -3.46 -20.57 -20.85
CA GLU A 175 -3.38 -21.11 -22.21
C GLU A 175 -2.74 -20.13 -23.21
N ARG A 176 -2.19 -19.01 -22.72
CA ARG A 176 -1.60 -17.91 -23.53
C ARG A 176 -2.61 -17.21 -24.43
N LYS A 177 -3.89 -17.20 -24.06
CA LYS A 177 -4.90 -16.38 -24.76
C LYS A 177 -4.96 -15.00 -24.13
N LYS A 178 -4.98 -13.95 -24.96
CA LYS A 178 -5.09 -12.56 -24.49
C LYS A 178 -6.38 -12.38 -23.70
N VAL A 179 -6.26 -11.76 -22.53
CA VAL A 179 -7.40 -11.43 -21.65
C VAL A 179 -7.58 -9.93 -21.52
N ASP A 180 -8.82 -9.46 -21.56
CA ASP A 180 -9.14 -8.05 -21.32
C ASP A 180 -9.14 -7.76 -19.81
N TYR A 181 -7.94 -7.59 -19.26
CA TYR A 181 -7.75 -7.13 -17.89
C TYR A 181 -8.36 -5.73 -17.66
N PRO A 182 -8.17 -4.73 -18.54
CA PRO A 182 -8.72 -3.40 -18.33
C PRO A 182 -10.24 -3.36 -18.15
N ASP A 183 -11.00 -4.09 -18.97
CA ASP A 183 -12.46 -4.14 -18.85
C ASP A 183 -12.90 -4.86 -17.56
N ARG A 184 -12.22 -5.94 -17.18
CA ARG A 184 -12.48 -6.64 -15.91
C ARG A 184 -12.22 -5.73 -14.71
N ALA A 185 -11.10 -5.02 -14.71
CA ALA A 185 -10.75 -4.07 -13.67
C ALA A 185 -11.77 -2.92 -13.61
N LYS A 186 -12.19 -2.36 -14.76
CA LYS A 186 -13.26 -1.35 -14.84
C LYS A 186 -14.54 -1.83 -14.14
N LYS A 187 -15.00 -3.04 -14.46
CA LYS A 187 -16.22 -3.62 -13.89
C LYS A 187 -16.16 -3.86 -12.38
N SER A 188 -14.96 -4.05 -11.84
CA SER A 188 -14.75 -4.22 -10.39
C SER A 188 -14.84 -2.92 -9.58
N LEU A 189 -14.79 -1.76 -10.23
CA LEU A 189 -14.81 -0.47 -9.54
C LEU A 189 -16.21 -0.15 -8.99
N PRO A 190 -16.35 0.35 -7.75
CA PRO A 190 -17.66 0.71 -7.18
C PRO A 190 -18.44 1.72 -8.02
N ILE A 191 -17.74 2.65 -8.69
CA ILE A 191 -18.34 3.65 -9.57
C ILE A 191 -19.02 3.01 -10.79
N TYR A 192 -18.55 1.85 -11.26
CA TYR A 192 -19.17 1.15 -12.39
C TYR A 192 -20.61 0.73 -12.06
N ALA A 193 -20.82 0.14 -10.88
CA ALA A 193 -22.16 -0.23 -10.40
C ALA A 193 -23.07 0.99 -10.20
N LEU A 194 -22.53 2.12 -9.74
CA LEU A 194 -23.28 3.38 -9.61
C LEU A 194 -23.69 3.95 -10.96
N LEU A 195 -22.81 3.90 -11.95
CA LEU A 195 -23.08 4.39 -13.31
C LEU A 195 -24.11 3.51 -14.03
N GLN A 196 -24.06 2.19 -13.87
CA GLN A 196 -25.09 1.29 -14.39
C GLN A 196 -26.48 1.61 -13.84
N LYS A 197 -26.57 1.95 -12.53
CA LYS A 197 -27.84 2.38 -11.92
C LYS A 197 -28.32 3.73 -12.44
N LYS A 198 -27.39 4.66 -12.71
CA LYS A 198 -27.69 6.01 -13.20
C LYS A 198 -28.10 6.03 -14.68
N PHE A 199 -27.48 5.17 -15.50
CA PHE A 199 -27.69 5.07 -16.94
C PHE A 199 -28.16 3.65 -17.32
N PRO A 200 -29.38 3.25 -16.89
CA PRO A 200 -29.89 1.92 -17.21
C PRO A 200 -30.03 1.76 -18.73
N ASN A 201 -29.56 0.60 -19.24
CA ASN A 201 -29.58 0.24 -20.66
C ASN A 201 -28.82 1.20 -21.61
N GLN A 202 -27.90 2.01 -21.11
CA GLN A 202 -27.07 2.92 -21.91
C GLN A 202 -25.57 2.62 -21.71
N PRO A 203 -25.06 1.51 -22.28
CA PRO A 203 -23.67 1.11 -22.10
C PRO A 203 -22.69 2.18 -22.60
N ASP A 204 -22.99 2.84 -23.72
CA ASP A 204 -22.14 3.87 -24.33
C ASP A 204 -21.90 5.06 -23.39
N SER A 205 -22.91 5.43 -22.59
CA SER A 205 -22.77 6.51 -21.60
C SER A 205 -21.86 6.14 -20.44
N VAL A 206 -21.88 4.87 -20.03
CA VAL A 206 -20.96 4.34 -19.03
C VAL A 206 -19.54 4.33 -19.59
N GLU A 207 -19.34 3.85 -20.82
CA GLU A 207 -18.04 3.81 -21.47
C GLU A 207 -17.44 5.21 -21.68
N ALA A 208 -18.23 6.15 -22.19
CA ALA A 208 -17.81 7.54 -22.36
C ALA A 208 -17.33 8.19 -21.05
N TYR A 209 -17.90 7.80 -19.90
CA TYR A 209 -17.42 8.27 -18.61
C TYR A 209 -16.01 7.75 -18.28
N PHE A 210 -15.74 6.47 -18.54
CA PHE A 210 -14.43 5.86 -18.27
C PHE A 210 -13.34 6.32 -19.24
N ASP A 211 -13.72 6.67 -20.47
CA ASP A 211 -12.81 7.18 -21.50
C ASP A 211 -12.59 8.70 -21.44
N LYS A 212 -13.39 9.41 -20.63
CA LYS A 212 -13.20 10.85 -20.43
C LYS A 212 -11.86 11.13 -19.75
N LYS A 213 -11.02 11.88 -20.45
CA LYS A 213 -9.72 12.31 -19.97
C LYS A 213 -9.83 13.32 -18.83
N LYS A 214 -9.02 13.12 -17.79
CA LYS A 214 -8.91 13.99 -16.61
C LYS A 214 -7.45 14.25 -16.27
N LYS A 215 -7.17 15.44 -15.74
CA LYS A 215 -5.84 15.77 -15.24
C LYS A 215 -5.57 14.92 -14.00
N MET A 216 -4.44 14.24 -13.96
CA MET A 216 -4.02 13.46 -12.80
C MET A 216 -2.50 13.32 -12.75
N LYS A 217 -1.99 13.08 -11.55
CA LYS A 217 -0.58 12.76 -11.30
C LYS A 217 -0.40 11.25 -11.26
N ILE A 218 0.62 10.74 -11.93
CA ILE A 218 0.93 9.31 -11.96
C ILE A 218 2.34 9.02 -11.46
N PHE A 219 2.52 7.82 -10.89
CA PHE A 219 3.82 7.30 -10.52
C PHE A 219 4.71 7.09 -11.75
N THR A 220 5.98 7.50 -11.69
CA THR A 220 7.01 6.98 -12.60
C THR A 220 8.33 6.80 -11.84
N TYR A 221 9.19 5.88 -12.30
CA TYR A 221 10.53 5.69 -11.73
C TYR A 221 11.48 6.89 -11.92
N LYS A 222 11.08 7.93 -12.68
CA LYS A 222 11.81 9.20 -12.82
C LYS A 222 11.24 10.33 -11.94
N GLY A 223 10.22 10.03 -11.14
CA GLY A 223 9.43 10.99 -10.37
C GLY A 223 7.99 11.08 -10.87
N ASP A 224 7.15 11.71 -10.05
CA ASP A 224 5.73 11.91 -10.37
C ASP A 224 5.56 12.70 -11.66
N ARG A 225 4.59 12.31 -12.47
CA ARG A 225 4.29 12.98 -13.74
C ARG A 225 2.84 13.39 -13.82
N ASP A 226 2.59 14.67 -14.05
CA ASP A 226 1.26 15.15 -14.40
C ASP A 226 0.91 14.70 -15.83
N THR A 227 -0.30 14.19 -16.00
CA THR A 227 -0.77 13.65 -17.26
C THR A 227 -2.27 13.87 -17.45
N LEU A 228 -2.74 13.59 -18.66
CA LEU A 228 -4.14 13.66 -19.04
C LEU A 228 -4.59 12.27 -19.47
N PHE A 229 -5.06 11.48 -18.50
CA PHE A 229 -5.47 10.09 -18.69
C PHE A 229 -6.97 9.93 -18.49
N SER A 230 -7.57 9.01 -19.23
CA SER A 230 -8.88 8.46 -18.88
C SER A 230 -8.75 7.45 -17.72
N THR A 231 -9.87 6.97 -17.20
CA THR A 231 -9.82 5.90 -16.20
C THR A 231 -9.30 4.59 -16.83
N MET A 232 -9.63 4.32 -18.10
CA MET A 232 -9.10 3.17 -18.83
C MET A 232 -7.59 3.29 -19.07
N ASP A 233 -7.09 4.47 -19.43
CA ASP A 233 -5.65 4.72 -19.60
C ASP A 233 -4.90 4.47 -18.29
N SER A 234 -5.46 4.94 -17.17
CA SER A 234 -4.91 4.73 -15.83
C SER A 234 -4.88 3.25 -15.45
N ILE A 235 -5.96 2.50 -15.69
CA ILE A 235 -6.01 1.05 -15.42
C ILE A 235 -4.94 0.31 -16.22
N ARG A 236 -4.82 0.61 -17.52
CA ARG A 236 -3.80 0.00 -18.38
C ARG A 236 -2.39 0.36 -17.92
N TYR A 237 -2.16 1.62 -17.58
CA TYR A 237 -0.86 2.10 -17.12
C TYR A 237 -0.41 1.38 -15.85
N TYR A 238 -1.22 1.44 -14.79
CA TYR A 238 -0.88 0.82 -13.51
C TYR A 238 -0.90 -0.71 -13.55
N GLY A 239 -1.73 -1.32 -14.42
CA GLY A 239 -1.71 -2.77 -14.65
C GLY A 239 -0.41 -3.29 -15.28
N LYS A 240 0.42 -2.40 -15.85
CA LYS A 240 1.75 -2.71 -16.40
C LYS A 240 2.89 -2.38 -15.43
N ILE A 241 2.60 -1.88 -14.23
CA ILE A 241 3.61 -1.59 -13.22
C ILE A 241 3.85 -2.85 -12.38
N LEU A 242 5.10 -3.32 -12.38
CA LEU A 242 5.54 -4.41 -11.53
C LEU A 242 5.58 -3.93 -10.08
N ASN A 243 5.10 -4.78 -9.18
CA ASN A 243 5.13 -4.54 -7.74
C ASN A 243 5.92 -5.65 -7.04
N THR A 244 6.34 -5.39 -5.80
CA THR A 244 7.12 -6.32 -4.98
C THR A 244 6.86 -6.08 -3.51
N GLY A 245 7.21 -7.06 -2.68
CA GLY A 245 7.29 -6.91 -1.22
C GLY A 245 8.64 -7.43 -0.74
N MET A 246 9.20 -6.80 0.29
CA MET A 246 10.43 -7.26 0.95
C MET A 246 10.28 -7.10 2.45
N MET A 247 10.65 -8.15 3.18
CA MET A 247 10.74 -8.13 4.63
C MET A 247 12.04 -8.80 5.07
N THR A 248 12.59 -8.35 6.19
CA THR A 248 13.68 -9.06 6.85
C THR A 248 13.35 -9.25 8.32
N LEU A 249 13.81 -10.36 8.88
CA LEU A 249 13.63 -10.68 10.29
C LEU A 249 14.91 -11.26 10.88
N GLU A 250 15.06 -11.11 12.19
CA GLU A 250 16.09 -11.79 12.96
C GLU A 250 15.62 -13.22 13.28
N PRO A 251 16.30 -14.27 12.78
CA PRO A 251 15.80 -15.65 12.90
C PRO A 251 15.64 -16.14 14.34
N LYS A 252 16.49 -15.67 15.26
CA LYS A 252 16.47 -16.12 16.66
C LYS A 252 15.32 -15.53 17.47
N SER A 253 14.92 -14.28 17.18
CA SER A 253 13.94 -13.55 17.97
C SER A 253 12.62 -13.34 17.26
N GLY A 254 12.57 -13.56 15.95
CA GLY A 254 11.42 -13.22 15.10
C GLY A 254 11.23 -11.72 14.87
N LYS A 255 12.10 -10.86 15.41
CA LYS A 255 11.97 -9.40 15.27
C LYS A 255 12.11 -8.99 13.80
N ILE A 256 11.09 -8.33 13.27
CA ILE A 256 11.11 -7.76 11.92
C ILE A 256 12.00 -6.53 11.94
N LYS A 257 12.99 -6.49 11.04
CA LYS A 257 13.95 -5.39 10.94
C LYS A 257 13.67 -4.46 9.77
N VAL A 258 13.03 -4.97 8.72
CA VAL A 258 12.68 -4.24 7.51
C VAL A 258 11.29 -4.65 7.06
N TRP A 259 10.52 -3.67 6.59
CA TRP A 259 9.20 -3.86 5.99
C TRP A 259 8.99 -2.93 4.79
N VAL A 260 9.03 -3.49 3.59
CA VAL A 260 8.78 -2.78 2.32
C VAL A 260 7.60 -3.44 1.64
N GLY A 261 6.41 -2.87 1.82
CA GLY A 261 5.15 -3.43 1.28
C GLY A 261 4.93 -3.16 -0.22
N GLY A 262 5.77 -2.36 -0.86
CA GLY A 262 5.59 -1.99 -2.26
C GLY A 262 6.64 -0.98 -2.75
N ILE A 263 6.52 -0.60 -4.02
CA ILE A 263 7.47 0.30 -4.68
C ILE A 263 7.27 1.77 -4.34
N ASP A 264 6.04 2.16 -3.95
CA ASP A 264 5.67 3.53 -3.64
C ASP A 264 4.30 3.55 -2.93
N HIS A 265 4.27 3.89 -1.65
CA HIS A 265 3.04 3.86 -0.86
C HIS A 265 2.03 4.95 -1.24
N LYS A 266 2.46 6.06 -1.88
CA LYS A 266 1.57 7.14 -2.30
C LYS A 266 0.64 6.66 -3.40
N PHE A 267 1.17 5.88 -4.35
CA PHE A 267 0.40 5.37 -5.49
C PHE A 267 -0.11 3.93 -5.30
N PHE A 268 0.57 3.10 -4.52
CA PHE A 268 0.25 1.69 -4.32
C PHE A 268 0.05 1.37 -2.84
N LYS A 269 -1.20 1.37 -2.37
CA LYS A 269 -1.53 1.15 -0.96
C LYS A 269 -1.58 -0.32 -0.55
N TYR A 270 -1.54 -1.24 -1.51
CA TYR A 270 -1.61 -2.68 -1.26
C TYR A 270 -0.26 -3.19 -0.71
N ASP A 271 -0.30 -3.89 0.42
CA ASP A 271 0.90 -4.38 1.09
C ASP A 271 1.25 -5.80 0.62
N HIS A 272 2.32 -5.90 -0.17
CA HIS A 272 2.81 -7.15 -0.71
C HIS A 272 3.49 -8.08 0.31
N VAL A 273 3.80 -7.61 1.51
CA VAL A 273 4.38 -8.46 2.57
C VAL A 273 3.29 -9.21 3.31
N ASN A 274 2.23 -8.52 3.74
CA ASN A 274 1.18 -9.13 4.59
C ASN A 274 -0.04 -9.61 3.80
N GLN A 275 -0.39 -8.95 2.68
CA GLN A 275 -1.66 -9.19 1.99
C GLN A 275 -1.51 -10.09 0.76
N ALA A 276 -0.34 -10.09 0.12
CA ALA A 276 -0.13 -10.83 -1.13
C ALA A 276 -0.04 -12.34 -0.89
N LYS A 277 -0.99 -13.08 -1.46
CA LYS A 277 -0.89 -14.53 -1.61
C LYS A 277 -0.32 -14.86 -2.99
N ARG A 278 0.84 -15.51 -3.02
CA ARG A 278 1.54 -15.93 -4.24
C ARG A 278 1.98 -17.39 -4.11
N GLN A 279 2.09 -18.07 -5.24
CA GLN A 279 2.71 -19.40 -5.26
C GLN A 279 4.20 -19.25 -4.93
N ALA A 280 4.69 -19.99 -3.94
CA ALA A 280 6.11 -19.99 -3.57
C ALA A 280 7.00 -20.57 -4.68
N GLY A 281 6.48 -21.52 -5.47
CA GLY A 281 7.25 -22.19 -6.50
C GLY A 281 8.46 -22.92 -5.90
N SER A 282 9.63 -22.80 -6.53
CA SER A 282 10.83 -23.51 -6.09
C SER A 282 11.36 -23.08 -4.71
N THR A 283 10.93 -21.94 -4.17
CA THR A 283 11.34 -21.53 -2.81
C THR A 283 10.71 -22.40 -1.72
N PHE A 284 9.70 -23.22 -2.05
CA PHE A 284 9.13 -24.20 -1.13
C PHE A 284 9.94 -25.51 -1.03
N LYS A 285 10.80 -25.80 -2.01
CA LYS A 285 11.57 -27.06 -2.04
C LYS A 285 12.35 -27.33 -0.75
N PRO A 286 13.03 -26.37 -0.10
CA PRO A 286 13.73 -26.63 1.15
C PRO A 286 12.88 -27.34 2.21
N PHE A 287 11.57 -27.09 2.30
CA PHE A 287 10.68 -27.80 3.23
C PHE A 287 10.49 -29.28 2.86
N ALA A 288 10.30 -29.58 1.57
CA ALA A 288 10.24 -30.96 1.09
C ALA A 288 11.55 -31.73 1.32
N TYR A 289 12.70 -31.08 1.12
CA TYR A 289 13.99 -31.69 1.41
C TYR A 289 14.26 -31.80 2.92
N LEU A 290 13.76 -30.87 3.74
CA LEU A 290 13.83 -30.99 5.19
C LEU A 290 13.05 -32.21 5.69
N ALA A 291 11.83 -32.42 5.21
CA ALA A 291 11.04 -33.62 5.53
C ALA A 291 11.78 -34.92 5.11
N ALA A 292 12.51 -34.88 4.00
CA ALA A 292 13.38 -36.00 3.59
C ALA A 292 14.49 -36.27 4.61
N LEU A 293 15.15 -35.23 5.12
CA LEU A 293 16.17 -35.37 6.15
C LEU A 293 15.58 -35.87 7.47
N GLU A 294 14.41 -35.38 7.87
CA GLU A 294 13.70 -35.83 9.08
C GLU A 294 13.24 -37.29 8.98
N SER A 295 12.89 -37.77 7.78
CA SER A 295 12.59 -39.19 7.54
C SER A 295 13.85 -40.10 7.49
N GLY A 296 15.03 -39.54 7.74
CA GLY A 296 16.29 -40.27 7.85
C GLY A 296 17.14 -40.30 6.58
N MET A 297 16.77 -39.56 5.53
CA MET A 297 17.64 -39.44 4.35
C MET A 297 18.86 -38.58 4.64
N SER A 298 19.98 -38.91 3.98
CA SER A 298 21.22 -38.14 4.03
C SER A 298 21.32 -37.18 2.84
N PRO A 299 21.95 -36.01 2.97
CA PRO A 299 22.24 -35.12 1.82
C PRO A 299 23.02 -35.79 0.67
N CYS A 300 23.68 -36.93 0.95
CA CYS A 300 24.42 -37.74 -0.02
C CYS A 300 23.55 -38.79 -0.73
N ASP A 301 22.34 -39.06 -0.25
CA ASP A 301 21.41 -40.01 -0.88
C ASP A 301 21.10 -39.57 -2.29
N LYS A 302 20.97 -40.57 -3.17
CA LYS A 302 20.98 -40.35 -4.60
C LYS A 302 19.63 -40.61 -5.24
N PHE A 303 19.29 -39.76 -6.20
CA PHE A 303 18.12 -39.86 -7.04
C PHE A 303 18.51 -39.61 -8.50
N THR A 304 17.80 -40.22 -9.42
CA THR A 304 18.01 -40.00 -10.86
C THR A 304 17.03 -38.94 -11.35
N ASP A 305 17.54 -37.95 -12.09
CA ASP A 305 16.69 -36.99 -12.81
C ASP A 305 16.09 -37.66 -14.06
N LYS A 306 14.85 -38.12 -13.94
CA LYS A 306 14.10 -38.85 -14.97
C LYS A 306 12.65 -38.38 -15.00
N PRO A 307 11.88 -38.64 -16.08
CA PRO A 307 10.44 -38.41 -16.09
C PRO A 307 9.76 -39.10 -14.90
N VAL A 308 8.89 -38.37 -14.21
CA VAL A 308 8.14 -38.85 -13.04
C VAL A 308 6.65 -38.80 -13.39
N ARG A 309 5.91 -39.82 -12.98
CA ARG A 309 4.46 -39.90 -13.12
C ARG A 309 3.85 -40.37 -11.80
N ILE A 310 3.15 -39.47 -11.12
CA ILE A 310 2.56 -39.73 -9.80
C ILE A 310 1.05 -39.77 -9.95
N ALA A 311 0.42 -40.85 -9.48
CA ALA A 311 -1.03 -40.98 -9.46
C ALA A 311 -1.62 -40.31 -8.20
N TYR A 312 -2.73 -39.59 -8.34
CA TYR A 312 -3.45 -38.99 -7.22
C TYR A 312 -4.97 -39.07 -7.42
N GLN A 313 -5.72 -39.03 -6.32
CA GLN A 313 -7.19 -39.01 -6.37
C GLN A 313 -7.69 -37.57 -6.35
N ASP A 314 -8.51 -37.19 -7.32
CA ASP A 314 -9.22 -35.92 -7.35
C ASP A 314 -10.70 -36.18 -7.56
N LYS A 315 -11.52 -35.87 -6.54
CA LYS A 315 -12.98 -36.08 -6.54
C LYS A 315 -13.41 -37.52 -6.92
N GLY A 316 -12.62 -38.52 -6.53
CA GLY A 316 -12.88 -39.94 -6.79
C GLY A 316 -12.36 -40.45 -8.13
N GLU A 317 -11.70 -39.61 -8.93
CA GLU A 317 -11.03 -40.00 -10.17
C GLU A 317 -9.50 -40.10 -9.96
N THR A 318 -8.90 -41.15 -10.52
CA THR A 318 -7.43 -41.27 -10.56
C THR A 318 -6.88 -40.39 -11.67
N LYS A 319 -6.13 -39.36 -11.28
CA LYS A 319 -5.40 -38.46 -12.18
C LYS A 319 -3.90 -38.68 -12.06
N TYR A 320 -3.16 -38.18 -13.04
CA TYR A 320 -1.71 -38.30 -13.09
C TYR A 320 -1.07 -36.92 -13.14
N TRP A 321 -0.01 -36.73 -12.36
CA TRP A 321 0.83 -35.56 -12.38
C TRP A 321 2.23 -35.93 -12.91
N GLU A 322 2.65 -35.22 -13.95
CA GLU A 322 3.92 -35.46 -14.66
C GLU A 322 4.76 -34.18 -14.67
N PRO A 323 5.50 -33.89 -13.59
CA PRO A 323 6.30 -32.67 -13.51
C PRO A 323 7.47 -32.70 -14.49
N LYS A 324 7.74 -31.54 -15.09
CA LYS A 324 8.89 -31.31 -15.98
C LYS A 324 9.88 -30.36 -15.33
N ASN A 325 11.16 -30.51 -15.65
CA ASN A 325 12.17 -29.53 -15.26
C ASN A 325 11.95 -28.19 -15.99
N ALA A 326 12.51 -27.11 -15.44
CA ALA A 326 12.30 -25.75 -15.97
C ALA A 326 12.79 -25.59 -17.43
N ASP A 327 13.80 -26.36 -17.82
CA ASP A 327 14.39 -26.41 -19.16
C ASP A 327 13.77 -27.49 -20.06
N TRP A 328 12.74 -28.20 -19.59
CA TRP A 328 12.06 -29.29 -20.29
C TRP A 328 12.95 -30.49 -20.63
N ASN A 329 14.15 -30.57 -20.06
CA ASN A 329 15.12 -31.64 -20.30
C ASN A 329 15.30 -32.51 -19.04
N TYR A 330 15.71 -33.76 -19.26
CA TYR A 330 16.09 -34.69 -18.20
C TYR A 330 17.54 -35.08 -18.42
N SER A 331 18.37 -34.88 -17.41
CA SER A 331 19.79 -35.21 -17.48
C SER A 331 20.05 -36.71 -17.44
N TYR A 332 19.11 -37.51 -16.89
CA TYR A 332 19.27 -38.93 -16.58
C TYR A 332 20.48 -39.23 -15.68
N GLN A 333 21.06 -38.19 -15.07
CA GLN A 333 22.19 -38.32 -14.18
C GLN A 333 21.70 -38.67 -12.78
N GLU A 334 22.50 -39.49 -12.11
CA GLU A 334 22.35 -39.72 -10.68
C GLU A 334 22.92 -38.51 -9.92
N MET A 335 22.12 -37.93 -9.05
CA MET A 335 22.49 -36.75 -8.27
C MET A 335 22.16 -36.94 -6.80
N SER A 336 23.02 -36.41 -5.94
CA SER A 336 22.73 -36.38 -4.50
C SER A 336 21.60 -35.41 -4.20
N LEU A 337 20.88 -35.64 -3.08
CA LEU A 337 19.84 -34.73 -2.59
C LEU A 337 20.33 -33.29 -2.48
N ARG A 338 21.55 -33.09 -1.95
CA ARG A 338 22.19 -31.77 -1.88
C ARG A 338 22.32 -31.11 -3.26
N TRP A 339 22.76 -31.87 -4.26
CA TRP A 339 22.97 -31.33 -5.60
C TRP A 339 21.65 -31.05 -6.31
N ALA A 340 20.67 -31.94 -6.17
CA ALA A 340 19.32 -31.78 -6.72
C ALA A 340 18.61 -30.54 -6.14
N MET A 341 18.68 -30.33 -4.82
CA MET A 341 18.16 -29.13 -4.17
C MET A 341 18.86 -27.87 -4.67
N GLY A 342 20.20 -27.88 -4.72
CA GLY A 342 21.00 -26.74 -5.16
C GLY A 342 20.78 -26.35 -6.63
N ARG A 343 20.39 -27.31 -7.48
CA ARG A 343 20.01 -27.10 -8.89
C ARG A 343 18.51 -26.92 -9.09
N SER A 344 17.71 -27.03 -8.03
CA SER A 344 16.25 -26.95 -8.08
C SER A 344 15.64 -27.92 -9.11
N VAL A 345 16.05 -29.19 -9.10
CA VAL A 345 15.54 -30.19 -10.04
C VAL A 345 14.12 -30.61 -9.67
N ASN A 346 13.16 -30.44 -10.58
CA ASN A 346 11.73 -30.65 -10.31
C ASN A 346 11.39 -32.14 -10.15
N THR A 347 11.91 -32.97 -11.03
CA THR A 347 11.70 -34.42 -11.03
C THR A 347 12.22 -35.08 -9.76
N VAL A 348 13.41 -34.70 -9.29
CA VAL A 348 13.97 -35.22 -8.04
C VAL A 348 13.15 -34.74 -6.85
N THR A 349 12.73 -33.47 -6.83
CA THR A 349 11.84 -32.98 -5.76
C THR A 349 10.53 -33.79 -5.72
N ALA A 350 9.93 -34.09 -6.86
CA ALA A 350 8.71 -34.90 -6.93
C ALA A 350 8.93 -36.32 -6.39
N GLN A 351 10.03 -36.99 -6.78
CA GLN A 351 10.39 -38.31 -6.25
C GLN A 351 10.64 -38.28 -4.73
N VAL A 352 11.27 -37.22 -4.22
CA VAL A 352 11.51 -37.04 -2.79
C VAL A 352 10.18 -36.89 -2.05
N THR A 353 9.30 -36.01 -2.51
CA THR A 353 7.97 -35.83 -1.90
C THR A 353 7.14 -37.11 -1.93
N GLU A 354 7.17 -37.87 -3.02
CA GLU A 354 6.48 -39.18 -3.11
C GLU A 354 7.05 -40.19 -2.10
N LYS A 355 8.39 -40.25 -1.97
CA LYS A 355 9.05 -41.19 -1.05
C LYS A 355 8.84 -40.84 0.42
N VAL A 356 8.80 -39.55 0.76
CA VAL A 356 8.58 -39.05 2.13
C VAL A 356 7.09 -39.07 2.49
N GLY A 357 6.21 -39.04 1.49
CA GLY A 357 4.78 -38.84 1.66
C GLY A 357 4.45 -37.35 1.71
N TRP A 358 3.46 -36.92 0.92
CA TRP A 358 3.06 -35.52 0.84
C TRP A 358 2.53 -35.00 2.19
N ASP A 359 1.87 -35.83 3.00
CA ASP A 359 1.35 -35.46 4.32
C ASP A 359 2.45 -35.06 5.31
N ASN A 360 3.69 -35.55 5.11
CA ASN A 360 4.84 -35.18 5.93
C ASN A 360 5.52 -33.88 5.44
N VAL A 361 5.14 -33.37 4.26
CA VAL A 361 5.74 -32.17 3.66
C VAL A 361 4.90 -30.91 3.92
N VAL A 362 3.58 -31.04 4.11
CA VAL A 362 2.64 -29.91 4.23
C VAL A 362 2.13 -29.67 5.65
#